data_AF-A0A7V8XVA7-F1
#
_entry.id   AF-A0A7V8XVA7-F1
#
_cell.length_a   1.000
_cell.length_b   1.000
_cell.length_c   1.000
_cell.angle_alpha   90.00
_cell.angle_beta   90.00
_cell.angle_gamma   90.00
#
_symmetry.space_group_name_H-M   'P 1'
#
loop_
_entity.id
_entity.type
_entity.pdbx_description
1 polymer ?
#
loop_
_entity_poly.entity_id
_entity_poly.type
_entity_poly.pdbx_seq_one_letter_code
_entity_poly.pdbx_strand_id
1 'polypeptide(L)' 'MAKQLARDARSPQPVQDCCVQADILWDLAAVYPPGNKWEERMPVADVFNGPVVDISAAIAAVQARR' A
#
# COMPACT_ATOMS: atom_id res chain seq x y z
N MET A 1 10.89 -4.25 -9.84
CA MET A 1 9.58 -4.25 -9.16
C MET A 1 9.17 -2.84 -8.72
N ALA A 2 10.01 -2.15 -7.97
CA ALA A 2 9.71 -0.82 -7.43
C ALA A 2 9.34 0.24 -8.51
N LYS A 3 10.12 0.35 -9.61
CA LYS A 3 9.78 1.22 -10.76
C LYS A 3 8.47 0.84 -11.45
N GLN A 4 8.03 -0.41 -11.38
CA GLN A 4 6.77 -0.86 -11.97
C GLN A 4 5.59 -0.45 -11.09
N LEU A 5 5.71 -0.65 -9.77
CA LEU A 5 4.72 -0.17 -8.79
C LEU A 5 4.48 1.34 -8.88
N ALA A 6 5.53 2.13 -9.09
CA ALA A 6 5.40 3.57 -9.28
C ALA A 6 4.66 3.94 -10.58
N ARG A 7 4.88 3.20 -11.68
CA ARG A 7 4.18 3.40 -12.95
C ARG A 7 2.71 3.02 -12.87
N ASP A 8 2.39 2.00 -12.08
CA ASP A 8 1.03 1.48 -11.94
C ASP A 8 0.20 2.27 -10.91
N ALA A 9 0.81 3.25 -10.21
CA ALA A 9 0.13 4.14 -9.28
C ALA A 9 -0.94 4.98 -10.00
N ARG A 10 -2.16 4.97 -9.46
CA ARG A 10 -3.33 5.61 -10.08
C ARG A 10 -4.32 6.10 -9.03
N SER A 11 -4.93 7.26 -9.26
CA SER A 11 -6.01 7.75 -8.38
C SER A 11 -7.22 6.80 -8.39
N PRO A 12 -7.92 6.57 -7.26
CA PRO A 12 -7.69 7.16 -5.93
C PRO A 12 -6.82 6.29 -5.01
N GLN A 13 -6.12 5.28 -5.54
CA GLN A 13 -5.21 4.46 -4.75
C GLN A 13 -4.11 5.36 -4.14
N PRO A 14 -3.85 5.30 -2.82
CA PRO A 14 -2.74 6.02 -2.23
C PRO A 14 -1.43 5.71 -2.95
N VAL A 15 -0.67 6.76 -3.26
CA VAL A 15 0.66 6.61 -3.83
C VAL A 15 1.59 6.15 -2.72
N GLN A 16 2.18 4.97 -2.88
CA GLN A 16 3.22 4.49 -1.99
C GLN A 16 4.44 5.42 -2.06
N ASP A 17 5.23 5.48 -0.99
CA ASP A 17 6.50 6.23 -0.97
C ASP A 17 7.55 5.51 -1.83
N CYS A 18 7.34 5.53 -3.14
CA CYS A 18 8.10 4.81 -4.14
C CYS A 18 9.57 5.28 -4.15
N CYS A 19 10.57 4.50 -4.54
CA CYS A 19 10.72 3.06 -4.77
C CYS A 19 12.23 2.73 -4.94
N VAL A 20 13.12 3.66 -4.57
CA VAL A 20 14.57 3.49 -4.51
C VAL A 20 15.01 4.32 -3.30
N GLN A 21 14.81 3.79 -2.10
CA GLN A 21 15.67 4.19 -0.99
C GLN A 21 16.91 3.29 -1.10
N ALA A 22 17.97 3.86 -1.65
CA ALA A 22 19.29 3.23 -1.74
C ALA A 22 19.34 1.84 -2.42
N ASP A 23 18.62 1.63 -3.54
CA ASP A 23 18.61 0.37 -4.31
C ASP A 23 18.09 -0.88 -3.57
N ILE A 24 17.43 -0.72 -2.42
CA ILE A 24 16.89 -1.83 -1.63
C ILE A 24 15.49 -2.21 -2.13
N LEU A 25 15.27 -3.52 -2.34
CA LEU A 25 13.92 -4.08 -2.51
C LEU A 25 13.24 -4.11 -1.13
N TRP A 26 12.20 -3.30 -0.96
CA TRP A 26 11.43 -3.24 0.28
C TRP A 26 10.07 -3.92 0.09
N ASP A 27 9.55 -4.48 1.17
CA ASP A 27 8.24 -5.09 1.23
C ASP A 27 7.13 -4.02 1.22
N LEU A 28 5.93 -4.41 0.80
CA LEU A 28 4.78 -3.54 0.64
C LEU A 28 3.58 -4.17 1.32
N ALA A 29 2.83 -3.38 2.10
CA ALA A 29 1.54 -3.77 2.65
C ALA A 29 0.42 -2.95 2.02
N ALA A 30 -0.66 -3.65 1.66
CA ALA A 30 -1.92 -3.07 1.26
C ALA A 30 -3.03 -3.49 2.24
N VAL A 31 -3.69 -2.54 2.88
CA VAL A 31 -4.79 -2.80 3.83
C VAL A 31 -6.09 -2.24 3.27
N TYR A 32 -7.05 -3.11 2.96
CA TYR A 32 -8.35 -2.73 2.38
C TYR A 32 -9.45 -2.75 3.44
N PRO A 33 -10.36 -1.76 3.46
CA PRO A 33 -11.44 -1.72 4.44
C PRO A 33 -12.39 -2.92 4.31
N PRO A 34 -13.12 -3.28 5.38
CA PRO A 34 -14.10 -4.36 5.36
C PRO A 34 -15.17 -4.13 4.29
N GLY A 35 -15.62 -5.22 3.65
CA GLY A 35 -16.69 -5.17 2.65
C GLY A 35 -16.25 -4.80 1.23
N ASN A 36 -14.98 -4.41 1.03
CA ASN A 36 -14.44 -4.20 -0.31
C ASN A 36 -14.37 -5.52 -1.10
N LYS A 37 -14.74 -5.44 -2.38
CA LYS A 37 -14.69 -6.56 -3.31
C LYS A 37 -13.53 -6.42 -4.28
N TRP A 38 -12.95 -7.56 -4.62
CA TRP A 38 -12.02 -7.66 -5.73
C TRP A 38 -12.84 -7.88 -6.99
N GLU A 39 -12.78 -6.93 -7.92
CA GLU A 39 -13.44 -7.03 -9.22
C GLU A 39 -12.37 -7.06 -10.31
N GLU A 40 -12.65 -6.52 -11.50
CA GLU A 40 -11.63 -6.35 -12.54
C GLU A 40 -10.45 -5.49 -12.07
N ARG A 41 -10.66 -4.68 -11.02
CA ARG A 41 -9.64 -3.85 -10.39
C ARG A 41 -9.55 -4.14 -8.90
N MET A 42 -8.32 -4.02 -8.40
CA MET A 42 -8.04 -3.96 -6.97
C MET A 42 -8.81 -2.77 -6.35
N PRO A 43 -9.50 -2.97 -5.21
CA PRO A 43 -10.19 -1.90 -4.51
C PRO A 43 -9.19 -0.89 -3.92
N VAL A 44 -9.69 0.26 -3.49
CA VAL A 44 -8.85 1.30 -2.87
C VAL A 44 -8.42 0.83 -1.49
N ALA A 45 -7.11 0.88 -1.22
CA ALA A 45 -6.57 0.56 0.10
C ALA A 45 -6.53 1.79 1.01
N ASP A 46 -6.77 1.60 2.31
CA ASP A 46 -6.56 2.63 3.34
C ASP A 46 -5.07 2.82 3.64
N VAL A 47 -4.28 1.75 3.50
CA VAL A 47 -2.82 1.77 3.56
C VAL A 47 -2.28 1.09 2.32
N PHE A 48 -1.32 1.71 1.65
CA PHE A 48 -0.62 1.13 0.51
C PHE A 48 0.82 1.63 0.49
N ASN A 49 1.66 1.09 1.37
CA ASN A 49 3.01 1.57 1.55
C ASN A 49 3.91 0.50 2.22
N GLY A 50 5.11 0.89 2.64
CA GLY A 50 6.14 0.05 3.25
C GLY A 50 7.37 0.88 3.71
N PRO A 51 8.50 0.25 4.05
CA PRO A 51 8.58 -1.18 4.36
C PRO A 51 7.66 -1.49 5.55
N VAL A 52 7.22 -2.74 5.68
CA VAL A 52 6.21 -3.15 6.67
C VAL A 52 6.61 -2.74 8.09
N VAL A 53 7.90 -2.80 8.41
CA VAL A 53 8.46 -2.38 9.70
C VAL A 53 8.20 -0.89 9.99
N ASP A 54 8.33 -0.03 8.97
CA ASP A 54 8.18 1.41 9.11
C ASP A 54 6.71 1.85 9.12
N ILE A 55 5.83 1.07 8.47
CA ILE A 55 4.39 1.38 8.39
C ILE A 55 3.53 0.59 9.37
N SER A 56 4.13 -0.18 10.28
CA SER A 56 3.42 -1.04 11.23
C SER A 56 2.40 -0.27 12.08
N ALA A 57 2.71 0.96 12.50
CA ALA A 57 1.79 1.83 13.23
C ALA A 57 0.58 2.27 12.37
N ALA A 58 0.78 2.53 11.07
CA ALA A 58 -0.31 2.89 10.15
C ALA A 58 -1.25 1.69 9.93
N ILE A 59 -0.71 0.48 9.81
CA ILE A 59 -1.48 -0.76 9.74
C ILE A 59 -2.32 -0.93 11.02
N ALA A 60 -1.70 -0.80 12.19
CA ALA A 60 -2.39 -0.92 13.48
C ALA A 60 -3.51 0.14 13.64
N ALA A 61 -3.28 1.37 13.17
CA ALA A 61 -4.28 2.43 13.20
C ALA A 61 -5.51 2.10 12.35
N VAL A 62 -5.34 1.46 11.18
CA VAL A 62 -6.47 1.02 10.35
C VAL A 62 -7.18 -0.19 10.95
N GLN A 63 -6.45 -1.10 11.59
CA GLN A 63 -7.06 -2.23 12.31
C GLN A 63 -7.91 -1.77 13.50
N ALA A 64 -7.48 -0.76 14.23
CA ALA A 64 -8.20 -0.21 15.38
C ALA A 64 -9.50 0.54 15.02
N ARG A 65 -9.73 0.84 13.74
CA ARG A 65 -10.95 1.51 13.24
C ARG A 65 -12.05 0.52 12.83
N ARG A 66 -11.76 -0.78 12.89
CA ARG A 66 -12.70 -1.88 12.58
C ARG A 66 -13.43 -2.31 13.84
#